data_AF-A0A5R9GIP9-F1
#
_entry.id   AF-A0A5R9GIP9-F1
#
_cell.length_a   1.000
_cell.length_b   1.000
_cell.length_c   1.000
_cell.angle_alpha   90.00
_cell.angle_beta   90.00
_cell.angle_gamma   90.00
#
_symmetry.space_group_name_H-M   'P 1'
#
loop_
_entity.id
_entity.type
_entity.pdbx_description
1 polymer ?
#
loop_
_entity_poly.entity_id
_entity_poly.type
_entity_poly.pdbx_seq_one_letter_code
_entity_poly.pdbx_strand_id
1 'polypeptide(L)'
;MAPAVKTKTLADVGGDMSKITSYRYPDPRMYQISFDDALKEHKPIVMEFATPGHCTQCDKQLQLMKEMMNKYEHQVLFLHMDQYYNPEAYDAFQVRGEPWTFVIDAEGRVKVVYPGRMLYQEIDPVLADLTGGAK
;
A
#
# COMPACT_ATOMS: atom_id res chain seq x y z
N MET A 1 -4.02 -2.83 15.89
CA MET A 1 -4.55 -1.64 15.20
C MET A 1 -3.43 -1.06 14.38
N ALA A 2 -3.71 -0.56 13.18
CA ALA A 2 -2.70 0.18 12.44
C ALA A 2 -2.43 1.54 13.14
N PRO A 3 -1.17 1.99 13.22
CA PRO A 3 -0.84 3.29 13.81
C PRO A 3 -1.37 4.40 12.91
N ALA A 4 -2.09 5.38 13.47
CA ALA A 4 -2.51 6.55 12.69
C ALA A 4 -1.27 7.40 12.33
N VAL A 5 -1.04 7.57 11.03
CA VAL A 5 0.05 8.39 10.51
C VAL A 5 -0.45 9.12 9.27
N LYS A 6 -0.19 10.42 9.21
CA LYS A 6 -0.46 11.21 8.01
C LYS A 6 0.63 10.91 7.00
N THR A 7 0.24 10.52 5.79
CA THR A 7 1.14 10.27 4.66
C THR A 7 0.88 11.29 3.57
N LYS A 8 1.85 11.48 2.66
CA LYS A 8 1.67 12.40 1.54
C LYS A 8 0.69 11.83 0.52
N THR A 9 0.02 12.73 -0.18
CA THR A 9 -0.80 12.48 -1.35
C THR A 9 -0.18 13.12 -2.59
N LEU A 10 -0.65 12.75 -3.77
CA LEU A 10 -0.25 13.37 -5.02
C LEU A 10 -0.58 14.87 -5.06
N ALA A 11 -1.65 15.30 -4.36
CA ALA A 11 -2.01 16.70 -4.25
C ALA A 11 -0.97 17.52 -3.45
N ASP A 12 -0.40 16.94 -2.38
CA ASP A 12 0.60 17.61 -1.54
C ASP A 12 1.89 17.95 -2.30
N VAL A 13 2.19 17.20 -3.37
CA VAL A 13 3.36 17.42 -4.23
C VAL A 13 3.01 18.10 -5.55
N GLY A 14 1.80 18.66 -5.67
CA GLY A 14 1.36 19.41 -6.85
C GLY A 14 1.18 18.55 -8.10
N GLY A 15 0.85 17.28 -7.96
CA GLY A 15 0.65 16.35 -9.09
C GLY A 15 1.94 15.72 -9.63
N ASP A 16 3.10 16.03 -9.05
CA ASP A 16 4.39 15.55 -9.54
C ASP A 16 4.78 14.22 -8.87
N MET A 17 4.57 13.11 -9.57
CA MET A 17 4.88 11.76 -9.07
C MET A 17 6.35 11.59 -8.67
N SER A 18 7.28 12.32 -9.30
CA SER A 18 8.71 12.20 -8.99
C SER A 18 9.07 12.71 -7.59
N LYS A 19 8.14 13.42 -6.91
CA LYS A 19 8.32 13.97 -5.56
C LYS A 19 7.65 13.16 -4.46
N ILE A 20 7.03 12.03 -4.80
CA ILE A 20 6.34 11.16 -3.82
C ILE A 20 6.74 9.69 -3.94
N THR A 21 7.40 9.30 -5.03
CA THR A 21 7.85 7.92 -5.24
C THR A 21 9.08 7.87 -6.13
N SER A 22 9.99 6.94 -5.82
CA SER A 22 11.12 6.57 -6.67
C SER A 22 10.72 5.59 -7.77
N TYR A 23 9.45 5.17 -7.80
CA TYR A 23 8.98 4.19 -8.75
C TYR A 23 8.93 4.76 -10.17
N ARG A 24 9.50 4.03 -11.13
CA ARG A 24 9.53 4.41 -12.54
C ARG A 24 8.16 4.35 -13.23
N TYR A 25 7.28 3.43 -12.80
CA TYR A 25 5.97 3.21 -13.43
C TYR A 25 4.82 3.24 -12.40
N PRO A 26 4.72 4.34 -11.63
CA PRO A 26 3.79 4.41 -10.53
C PRO A 26 2.34 4.49 -11.03
N ASP A 27 1.43 3.95 -10.25
CA ASP A 27 -0.01 4.08 -10.50
C ASP A 27 -0.55 5.24 -9.63
N PRO A 28 -1.07 6.33 -10.23
CA PRO A 28 -1.58 7.47 -9.47
C PRO A 28 -2.64 7.10 -8.44
N ARG A 29 -3.40 6.01 -8.66
CA ARG A 29 -4.44 5.55 -7.72
C ARG A 29 -3.89 5.27 -6.32
N MET A 30 -2.62 4.91 -6.20
CA MET A 30 -1.96 4.60 -4.92
C MET A 30 -1.63 5.80 -4.04
N TYR A 31 -1.85 7.03 -4.52
CA TYR A 31 -1.44 8.28 -3.84
C TYR A 31 -2.58 9.30 -3.76
N GLN A 32 -3.83 8.89 -3.99
CA GLN A 32 -4.98 9.82 -4.02
C GLN A 32 -5.46 10.22 -2.63
N ILE A 33 -5.14 9.42 -1.61
CA ILE A 33 -5.61 9.59 -0.24
C ILE A 33 -4.46 9.29 0.74
N SER A 34 -4.39 10.04 1.84
CA SER A 34 -3.42 9.78 2.90
C SER A 34 -3.89 8.59 3.75
N PHE A 35 -2.96 7.92 4.44
CA PHE A 35 -3.30 6.74 5.21
C PHE A 35 -4.29 7.02 6.36
N ASP A 36 -4.12 8.14 7.07
CA ASP A 36 -5.03 8.58 8.13
C ASP A 36 -6.45 8.89 7.64
N ASP A 37 -6.60 9.36 6.40
CA ASP A 37 -7.90 9.53 5.77
C ASP A 37 -8.45 8.20 5.21
N ALA A 38 -7.60 7.34 4.66
CA ALA A 38 -8.00 6.00 4.19
C ALA A 38 -8.62 5.15 5.31
N LEU A 39 -8.12 5.27 6.54
CA LEU A 39 -8.71 4.61 7.71
C LEU A 39 -10.17 5.02 7.99
N LYS A 40 -10.59 6.20 7.53
CA LYS A 40 -11.95 6.73 7.72
C LYS A 40 -12.93 6.27 6.64
N GLU A 41 -12.43 5.72 5.53
CA GLU A 41 -13.26 5.22 4.42
C GLU A 41 -13.96 3.88 4.74
N HIS A 42 -13.60 3.22 5.85
CA HIS A 42 -14.16 1.94 6.26
C HIS A 42 -14.09 0.87 5.16
N LYS A 43 -13.00 0.87 4.40
CA LYS A 43 -12.66 -0.14 3.40
C LYS A 43 -11.38 -0.87 3.82
N PRO A 44 -11.20 -2.14 3.43
CA PRO A 44 -9.91 -2.79 3.54
C PRO A 44 -8.80 -1.97 2.85
N ILE A 45 -7.62 -1.95 3.45
CA ILE A 45 -6.46 -1.19 2.98
C ILE A 45 -5.28 -2.15 2.83
N VAL A 46 -4.61 -2.07 1.69
CA VAL A 46 -3.28 -2.64 1.48
C VAL A 46 -2.26 -1.52 1.49
N MET A 47 -1.38 -1.56 2.49
CA MET A 47 -0.24 -0.65 2.62
C MET A 47 1.02 -1.38 2.16
N GLU A 48 1.56 -0.97 1.03
CA GLU A 48 2.78 -1.54 0.45
C GLU A 48 3.96 -0.60 0.71
N PHE A 49 4.95 -1.08 1.46
CA PHE A 49 6.20 -0.38 1.76
C PHE A 49 7.29 -0.87 0.82
N ALA A 50 7.73 -0.02 -0.10
CA ALA A 50 8.63 -0.40 -1.16
C ALA A 50 9.41 0.82 -1.69
N THR A 51 10.74 0.74 -1.82
CA THR A 51 11.56 1.80 -2.44
C THR A 51 12.19 1.31 -3.75
N PRO A 52 11.42 1.27 -4.85
CA PRO A 52 11.82 0.60 -6.10
C PRO A 52 12.99 1.26 -6.84
N GLY A 53 13.37 2.50 -6.53
CA GLY A 53 14.50 3.17 -7.18
C GLY A 53 15.81 2.38 -7.15
N HIS A 54 16.01 1.55 -6.12
CA HIS A 54 17.19 0.68 -5.98
C HIS A 54 16.87 -0.75 -5.51
N CYS A 55 15.60 -1.15 -5.54
CA CYS A 55 15.13 -2.45 -5.04
C CYS A 55 14.34 -3.20 -6.13
N THR A 56 14.96 -4.19 -6.76
CA THR A 56 14.33 -4.99 -7.83
C THR A 56 13.09 -5.75 -7.35
N GLN A 57 13.09 -6.23 -6.09
CA GLN A 57 11.94 -6.96 -5.55
C GLN A 57 10.75 -6.04 -5.26
N CYS A 58 11.03 -4.79 -4.86
CA CYS A 58 10.04 -3.74 -4.62
C CYS A 58 9.27 -3.39 -5.91
N ASP A 59 9.96 -3.27 -7.05
CA ASP A 59 9.29 -3.07 -8.34
C ASP A 59 8.34 -4.22 -8.68
N LYS A 60 8.80 -5.47 -8.58
CA LYS A 60 7.96 -6.65 -8.85
C LYS A 60 6.76 -6.75 -7.92
N GLN A 61 6.93 -6.36 -6.66
CA GLN A 61 5.88 -6.34 -5.67
C GLN A 61 4.82 -5.28 -6.02
N LEU A 62 5.23 -4.07 -6.43
CA LEU A 62 4.31 -3.03 -6.89
C LEU A 62 3.56 -3.40 -8.17
N GLN A 63 4.19 -4.19 -9.07
CA GLN A 63 3.49 -4.75 -10.22
C GLN A 63 2.36 -5.69 -9.80
N LEU A 64 2.61 -6.59 -8.83
CA LEU A 64 1.56 -7.43 -8.24
C LEU A 64 0.46 -6.58 -7.59
N MET A 65 0.81 -5.53 -6.84
CA MET A 65 -0.19 -4.64 -6.24
C MET A 65 -1.08 -3.96 -7.30
N LYS A 66 -0.54 -3.62 -8.47
CA LYS A 66 -1.33 -3.09 -9.59
C LYS A 66 -2.30 -4.14 -10.16
N GLU A 67 -1.88 -5.40 -10.25
CA GLU A 67 -2.78 -6.50 -10.64
C GLU A 67 -3.92 -6.68 -9.63
N MET A 68 -3.60 -6.69 -8.33
CA MET A 68 -4.58 -6.78 -7.25
C MET A 68 -5.54 -5.59 -7.26
N MET A 69 -5.03 -4.38 -7.45
CA MET A 69 -5.85 -3.17 -7.54
C MET A 69 -6.80 -3.21 -8.74
N ASN A 70 -6.42 -3.83 -9.85
CA ASN A 70 -7.33 -4.03 -10.97
C ASN A 70 -8.42 -5.08 -10.68
N LYS A 71 -8.11 -6.11 -9.88
CA LYS A 71 -9.09 -7.14 -9.49
C LYS A 71 -10.11 -6.64 -8.47
N TYR A 72 -9.64 -5.89 -7.46
CA TYR A 72 -10.48 -5.46 -6.33
C TYR A 72 -11.07 -4.06 -6.51
N GLU A 73 -10.58 -3.30 -7.48
CA GLU A 73 -11.10 -1.99 -7.88
C GLU A 73 -11.41 -1.07 -6.69
N HIS A 74 -12.68 -0.75 -6.46
CA HIS A 74 -13.14 0.17 -5.43
C HIS A 74 -13.37 -0.47 -4.06
N GLN A 75 -13.21 -1.80 -3.95
CA GLN A 75 -13.46 -2.57 -2.73
C GLN A 75 -12.28 -2.49 -1.75
N VAL A 76 -11.06 -2.29 -2.24
CA VAL A 76 -9.83 -2.23 -1.44
C VAL A 76 -9.02 -1.00 -1.83
N LEU A 77 -8.53 -0.27 -0.85
CA LEU A 77 -7.61 0.85 -1.06
C LEU A 77 -6.18 0.34 -1.08
N PHE A 78 -5.41 0.67 -2.12
CA PHE A 78 -3.99 0.34 -2.20
C PHE A 78 -3.19 1.61 -2.05
N LEU A 79 -2.30 1.66 -1.05
CA LEU A 79 -1.43 2.78 -0.79
C LEU A 79 0.02 2.33 -0.86
N HIS A 80 0.86 3.13 -1.50
CA HIS A 80 2.29 2.86 -1.62
C HIS A 80 3.10 3.86 -0.80
N MET A 81 3.96 3.33 0.07
CA MET A 81 4.90 4.07 0.90
C MET A 81 6.31 3.84 0.39
N ASP A 82 6.92 4.89 -0.17
CA ASP A 82 8.33 4.91 -0.53
C ASP A 82 9.15 5.55 0.60
N GLN A 83 10.22 4.89 1.05
CA GLN A 83 11.00 5.31 2.22
C GLN A 83 11.62 6.71 2.05
N TYR A 84 11.99 7.09 0.82
CA TYR A 84 12.58 8.41 0.58
C TYR A 84 11.57 9.55 0.74
N TYR A 85 10.28 9.25 0.58
CA TYR A 85 9.23 10.26 0.52
C TYR A 85 8.24 10.21 1.68
N ASN A 86 8.08 9.05 2.32
CA ASN A 86 7.20 8.83 3.48
C ASN A 86 7.95 8.10 4.64
N PRO A 87 9.11 8.59 5.09
CA PRO A 87 9.86 7.95 6.20
C PRO A 87 9.04 7.86 7.50
N GLU A 88 8.11 8.78 7.73
CA GLU A 88 7.19 8.78 8.86
C GLU A 88 6.31 7.52 8.91
N ALA A 89 5.92 6.99 7.75
CA ALA A 89 5.13 5.76 7.68
C ALA A 89 6.00 4.54 8.06
N TYR A 90 7.26 4.51 7.61
CA TYR A 90 8.20 3.44 7.94
C TYR A 90 8.47 3.39 9.45
N ASP A 91 8.67 4.55 10.07
CA ASP A 91 8.87 4.63 11.50
C ASP A 91 7.60 4.29 12.28
N ALA A 92 6.42 4.78 11.86
CA ALA A 92 5.15 4.45 12.52
C ALA A 92 4.86 2.94 12.51
N PHE A 93 5.06 2.29 11.36
CA PHE A 93 4.83 0.85 11.18
C PHE A 93 6.03 -0.02 11.59
N GLN A 94 7.12 0.59 12.06
CA GLN A 94 8.37 -0.09 12.46
C GLN A 94 8.94 -0.99 11.35
N VAL A 95 8.80 -0.56 10.09
CA VAL A 95 9.30 -1.30 8.93
C VAL A 95 10.82 -1.16 8.86
N ARG A 96 11.52 -2.30 8.80
CA ARG A 96 12.97 -2.38 8.64
C ARG A 96 13.28 -3.34 7.48
N GLY A 97 13.89 -2.83 6.42
CA GLY A 97 14.06 -3.55 5.15
C GLY A 97 12.79 -3.52 4.30
N GLU A 98 12.87 -4.01 3.06
CA GLU A 98 11.81 -3.89 2.05
C GLU A 98 11.81 -5.09 1.07
N PRO A 99 10.68 -5.36 0.38
CA PRO A 99 9.37 -4.72 0.59
C PRO A 99 8.61 -5.30 1.79
N TRP A 100 7.53 -4.63 2.22
CA TRP A 100 6.58 -5.15 3.21
C TRP A 100 5.15 -4.84 2.80
N THR A 101 4.26 -5.81 2.98
CA THR A 101 2.83 -5.62 2.72
C THR A 101 2.02 -5.78 4.00
N PHE A 102 1.24 -4.75 4.33
CA PHE A 102 0.28 -4.78 5.43
C PHE A 102 -1.13 -4.81 4.85
N VAL A 103 -1.96 -5.75 5.31
CA VAL A 103 -3.39 -5.76 4.99
C VAL A 103 -4.17 -5.39 6.24
N ILE A 104 -5.04 -4.41 6.12
CA ILE A 104 -5.78 -3.78 7.20
C ILE A 104 -7.27 -3.90 6.87
N ASP A 105 -8.09 -4.32 7.84
CA ASP A 105 -9.54 -4.41 7.66
C ASP A 105 -10.25 -3.05 7.73
N ALA A 106 -11.55 -3.04 7.45
CA ALA A 106 -12.39 -1.84 7.46
C ALA A 106 -12.48 -1.16 8.84
N GLU A 107 -12.14 -1.87 9.91
CA GLU A 107 -12.07 -1.35 11.28
C GLU A 107 -10.66 -0.82 11.64
N GLY A 108 -9.71 -0.82 10.69
CA GLY A 108 -8.34 -0.33 10.90
C GLY A 108 -7.42 -1.35 11.58
N ARG A 109 -7.82 -2.61 11.73
CA ARG A 109 -7.00 -3.65 12.36
C ARG A 109 -6.12 -4.30 11.30
N VAL A 110 -4.82 -4.40 11.62
CA VAL A 110 -3.86 -5.16 10.80
C VAL A 110 -4.23 -6.64 10.88
N LYS A 111 -4.61 -7.21 9.74
CA LYS A 111 -4.99 -8.63 9.60
C LYS A 111 -3.77 -9.51 9.36
N VAL A 112 -2.91 -9.07 8.45
CA VAL A 112 -1.69 -9.78 8.08
C VAL A 112 -0.58 -8.80 7.74
N VAL A 113 0.65 -9.25 7.96
CA VAL A 113 1.88 -8.52 7.64
C VAL A 113 2.81 -9.51 6.95
N TYR A 114 3.24 -9.16 5.74
CA TYR A 114 4.16 -9.98 4.96
C TYR A 114 5.49 -9.22 4.77
N PRO A 115 6.59 -9.71 5.35
CA PRO A 115 7.91 -9.23 5.01
C PRO A 115 8.38 -9.85 3.68
N GLY A 116 8.98 -9.04 2.82
CA GLY A 116 9.50 -9.46 1.53
C GLY A 116 8.45 -9.51 0.44
N ARG A 117 8.88 -9.95 -0.75
CA ARG A 117 7.99 -10.10 -1.91
C ARG A 117 7.02 -11.24 -1.65
N MET A 118 5.74 -10.98 -1.93
CA MET A 118 4.69 -11.98 -1.85
C MET A 118 4.24 -12.46 -3.23
N LEU A 119 3.48 -13.55 -3.23
CA LEU A 119 2.85 -14.15 -4.39
C LEU A 119 1.35 -13.83 -4.41
N TYR A 120 0.77 -13.87 -5.61
CA TYR A 120 -0.67 -13.69 -5.81
C TYR A 120 -1.49 -14.62 -4.90
N GLN A 121 -1.10 -15.90 -4.81
CA GLN A 121 -1.77 -16.92 -4.02
C GLN A 121 -1.75 -16.65 -2.50
N GLU A 122 -0.88 -15.75 -2.03
CA GLU A 122 -0.79 -15.38 -0.62
C GLU A 122 -1.72 -14.20 -0.29
N ILE A 123 -1.81 -13.20 -1.17
CA ILE A 123 -2.63 -12.00 -0.93
C ILE A 123 -4.09 -12.17 -1.34
N ASP A 124 -4.35 -12.85 -2.44
CA ASP A 124 -5.67 -12.94 -3.04
C ASP A 124 -6.73 -13.55 -2.11
N PRO A 125 -6.46 -14.69 -1.42
CA PRO A 125 -7.43 -15.25 -0.49
C PRO A 125 -7.75 -14.31 0.67
N VAL A 126 -6.77 -13.54 1.15
CA VAL A 126 -6.95 -12.58 2.25
C VAL A 126 -7.85 -11.44 1.83
N LEU A 127 -7.60 -10.86 0.65
CA LEU A 127 -8.43 -9.77 0.15
C LEU A 127 -9.83 -10.26 -0.22
N ALA A 128 -9.95 -11.46 -0.79
CA ALA A 128 -11.24 -12.08 -1.06
C ALA A 128 -12.06 -12.26 0.22
N ASP A 129 -11.47 -12.74 1.31
CA ASP A 129 -12.15 -12.86 2.62
C ASP A 129 -12.67 -11.50 3.11
N LEU A 130 -11.82 -10.46 3.06
CA LEU A 130 -12.16 -9.12 3.54
C LEU A 130 -13.23 -8.40 2.70
N THR A 131 -13.37 -8.75 1.43
CA THR A 131 -14.38 -8.18 0.55
C THR A 131 -15.63 -9.06 0.39
N GLY A 132 -15.78 -10.09 1.23
CA GLY A 132 -16.98 -10.95 1.24
C GLY A 132 -17.00 -12.02 0.14
N GLY A 133 -15.85 -12.32 -0.44
CA GLY A 133 -15.65 -13.28 -1.52
C GLY A 133 -16.26 -12.77 -2.82
N ALA A 134 -15.43 -12.33 -3.77
CA ALA A 134 -15.87 -12.27 -5.15
C ALA A 134 -16.29 -13.68 -5.57
N LYS A 135 -17.59 -13.92 -5.59
CA LYS A 135 -18.21 -15.14 -6.10
C LYS A 135 -18.42 -15.01 -7.60
#